data_AF-W9QH48-F1
#
_entry.id   AF-W9QH48-F1
#
_cell.length_a   1.000
_cell.length_b   1.000
_cell.length_c   1.000
_cell.angle_alpha   90.00
_cell.angle_beta   90.00
_cell.angle_gamma   90.00
#
_symmetry.space_group_name_H-M   'P 1'
#
loop_
_entity.id
_entity.type
_entity.pdbx_description
1 polymer ?
#
loop_
_entity_poly.entity_id
_entity_poly.type
_entity_poly.pdbx_seq_one_letter_code
_entity_poly.pdbx_strand_id
1 'polypeptide(L)'
;MFQPKYMAANLYQHCQTVDLILAKMLVRPSRLFLEDLAKESMVTDERFGSVRLVFVVCDEDGLLQEDFQRWLTENSKTKEVKLILGADHMVMLLSLPNC
;
A
#
# COMPACT_ATOMS: atom_id res chain seq x y z
N MET A 1 0.11 15.16 2.73
CA MET A 1 0.05 14.42 4.00
C MET A 1 -1.42 14.18 4.33
N PHE A 2 -1.80 12.95 4.67
CA PHE A 2 -3.19 12.63 4.93
C PHE A 2 -3.68 13.31 6.20
N GLN A 3 -4.89 13.88 6.16
CA GLN A 3 -5.50 14.46 7.35
C GLN A 3 -5.85 13.34 8.35
N PRO A 4 -5.86 13.62 9.67
CA PRO A 4 -6.12 12.59 10.69
C PRO A 4 -7.45 11.82 10.50
N LYS A 5 -8.50 12.49 10.02
CA LYS A 5 -9.79 11.85 9.71
C LYS A 5 -9.69 10.89 8.52
N TYR A 6 -8.93 11.28 7.49
CA TYR A 6 -8.70 10.45 6.32
C TYR A 6 -7.90 9.19 6.68
N MET A 7 -6.86 9.34 7.52
CA MET A 7 -6.09 8.19 8.00
C MET A 7 -6.97 7.18 8.74
N ALA A 8 -7.83 7.66 9.63
CA ALA A 8 -8.73 6.78 10.40
C ALA A 8 -9.73 6.02 9.51
N ALA A 9 -10.22 6.65 8.43
CA ALA A 9 -11.25 6.07 7.58
C ALA A 9 -10.70 5.15 6.48
N ASN A 10 -9.47 5.38 6.01
CA ASN A 10 -8.96 4.74 4.79
C ASN A 10 -7.64 3.98 4.97
N LEU A 11 -6.90 4.24 6.05
CA LEU A 11 -5.63 3.56 6.32
C LEU A 11 -5.68 2.65 7.56
N TYR A 12 -6.38 3.06 8.61
CA TYR A 12 -6.39 2.39 9.92
C TYR A 12 -7.79 1.91 10.33
N GLN A 13 -8.69 1.67 9.37
CA GLN A 13 -10.08 1.30 9.64
C GLN A 13 -10.22 -0.07 10.32
N HIS A 14 -9.21 -0.95 10.21
CA HIS A 14 -9.17 -2.27 10.84
C HIS A 14 -8.04 -2.41 11.89
N CYS A 15 -7.23 -1.36 12.05
CA CYS A 15 -6.20 -1.28 13.10
C CYS A 15 -6.76 -0.99 14.49
N GLN A 16 -5.96 -1.24 15.54
CA GLN A 16 -6.32 -0.83 16.89
C GLN A 16 -6.22 0.70 17.03
N THR A 17 -6.99 1.27 17.96
CA THR A 17 -6.96 2.73 18.20
C THR A 17 -5.57 3.23 18.63
N VAL A 18 -4.79 2.38 19.32
CA VAL A 18 -3.41 2.69 19.72
C VAL A 18 -2.51 2.93 18.51
N ASP A 19 -2.65 2.12 17.45
CA ASP A 19 -1.88 2.28 16.21
C ASP A 19 -2.17 3.61 15.53
N LEU A 20 -3.45 4.00 15.46
CA LEU A 20 -3.86 5.29 14.90
C LEU A 20 -3.33 6.48 15.73
N ILE A 21 -3.34 6.37 17.07
CA ILE A 21 -2.76 7.41 17.94
C ILE A 21 -1.25 7.52 17.69
N LEU A 22 -0.55 6.39 17.67
CA LEU A 22 0.88 6.33 17.41
C LEU A 22 1.22 6.93 16.04
N ALA A 23 0.46 6.58 15.01
CA ALA A 23 0.61 7.13 13.67
C ALA A 23 0.45 8.66 13.65
N LYS A 24 -0.55 9.21 14.35
CA LYS A 24 -0.74 10.68 14.45
C LYS A 24 0.45 11.39 15.09
N MET A 25 1.18 10.72 15.98
CA MET A 25 2.37 11.28 16.64
C MET A 25 3.63 11.19 15.77
N LEU A 26 3.72 10.17 14.90
CA LEU A 26 4.95 9.84 14.17
C LEU A 26 4.93 10.25 12.69
N VAL A 27 3.77 10.36 12.06
CA VAL A 27 3.66 10.66 10.63
C VAL A 27 4.20 12.06 10.35
N ARG A 28 5.04 12.17 9.31
CA ARG A 28 5.69 13.41 8.87
C ARG A 28 5.28 13.76 7.45
N PRO A 29 5.32 15.04 7.04
CA PRO A 29 5.04 15.40 5.66
C PRO A 29 5.99 14.67 4.68
N SER A 30 5.41 14.04 3.66
CA SER A 30 6.13 13.42 2.54
C SER A 30 5.59 13.95 1.21
N ARG A 31 6.38 13.81 0.15
CA ARG A 31 6.02 14.17 -1.23
C ARG A 31 6.04 12.93 -2.10
N LEU A 32 5.21 12.92 -3.15
CA LEU A 32 5.16 11.84 -4.13
C LEU A 32 6.20 11.97 -5.26
N PHE A 33 6.93 13.10 -5.32
CA PHE A 33 7.97 13.36 -6.33
C PHE A 33 7.50 13.14 -7.79
N LEU A 34 6.22 13.45 -8.08
CA LEU A 34 5.61 13.16 -9.39
C LEU A 34 6.34 13.81 -10.56
N GLU A 35 6.85 15.04 -10.39
CA GLU A 35 7.62 15.74 -11.43
C GLU A 35 8.94 15.04 -11.75
N ASP A 36 9.59 14.44 -10.75
CA ASP A 36 10.84 13.69 -10.95
C ASP A 36 10.54 12.31 -11.54
N LEU A 37 9.45 11.66 -11.12
CA LEU A 37 8.99 10.38 -11.65
C LEU A 37 8.50 10.46 -13.10
N ALA A 38 8.06 11.64 -13.57
CA ALA A 38 7.65 11.86 -14.95
C ALA A 38 8.83 11.98 -15.92
N LYS A 39 10.06 12.11 -15.42
CA LYS A 39 11.29 12.09 -16.22
C LYS A 39 11.66 10.66 -16.59
N GLU A 40 12.73 10.51 -17.36
CA GLU A 40 13.24 9.20 -17.75
C GLU A 40 13.58 8.33 -16.53
N SER A 41 13.03 7.12 -16.50
CA SER A 41 13.19 6.20 -15.38
C SER A 41 14.58 5.55 -15.39
N MET A 42 15.22 5.49 -14.22
CA MET A 42 16.43 4.69 -14.04
C MET A 42 16.15 3.18 -13.86
N VAL A 43 14.88 2.79 -13.82
CA VAL A 43 14.44 1.41 -13.66
C VAL A 43 14.39 0.74 -15.02
N THR A 44 15.24 -0.26 -15.25
CA THR A 44 15.32 -0.99 -16.52
C THR A 44 14.89 -2.45 -16.38
N ASP A 45 14.49 -3.04 -17.51
CA ASP A 45 14.03 -4.42 -17.55
C ASP A 45 15.13 -5.44 -17.28
N GLU A 46 16.37 -5.16 -17.69
CA GLU A 46 17.50 -6.05 -17.47
C GLU A 46 17.83 -6.18 -15.98
N ARG A 47 17.65 -5.09 -15.21
CA ARG A 47 18.00 -5.05 -13.78
C ARG A 47 16.79 -5.27 -12.88
N PHE A 48 15.78 -4.41 -12.98
CA PHE A 48 14.58 -4.53 -12.12
C PHE A 48 13.66 -5.65 -12.62
N GLY A 49 13.48 -5.77 -13.93
CA GLY A 49 12.63 -6.80 -14.53
C GLY A 49 13.15 -8.23 -14.34
N SER A 50 14.40 -8.43 -13.94
CA SER A 50 14.96 -9.75 -13.61
C SER A 50 14.66 -10.19 -12.17
N VAL A 51 14.22 -9.27 -11.30
CA VAL A 51 13.85 -9.57 -9.91
C VAL A 51 12.44 -10.16 -9.86
N ARG A 52 12.23 -11.21 -9.05
CA ARG A 52 10.91 -11.78 -8.82
C ARG A 52 10.04 -10.77 -8.06
N LEU A 53 8.93 -10.36 -8.67
CA LEU A 53 7.94 -9.48 -8.07
C LEU A 53 6.75 -10.28 -7.53
N VAL A 54 6.42 -10.02 -6.26
CA VAL A 54 5.23 -10.53 -5.58
C VAL A 54 4.43 -9.32 -5.11
N PHE A 55 3.12 -9.30 -5.38
CA PHE A 55 2.22 -8.27 -4.88
C PHE A 55 1.27 -8.87 -3.85
N VAL A 56 1.03 -8.15 -2.75
CA VAL A 56 0.10 -8.57 -1.70
C VAL A 56 -1.11 -7.63 -1.75
N VAL A 57 -2.25 -8.16 -2.13
CA VAL A 57 -3.53 -7.46 -2.18
C VAL A 57 -4.16 -7.43 -0.80
N CYS A 58 -4.65 -6.26 -0.42
CA CYS A 58 -5.47 -6.04 0.77
C CYS A 58 -6.87 -5.63 0.29
N ASP A 59 -7.87 -6.49 0.43
CA ASP A 59 -9.22 -6.31 -0.14
C ASP A 59 -10.00 -5.16 0.50
N GLU A 60 -9.76 -4.85 1.78
CA GLU A 60 -10.40 -3.77 2.51
C GLU A 60 -9.54 -2.49 2.58
N ASP A 61 -8.52 -2.34 1.72
CA ASP A 61 -7.71 -1.11 1.62
C ASP A 61 -8.55 0.06 1.08
N GLY A 62 -8.70 1.10 1.90
CA GLY A 62 -9.50 2.29 1.59
C GLY A 62 -8.73 3.38 0.83
N LEU A 63 -7.40 3.28 0.73
CA LEU A 63 -6.56 4.19 -0.05
C LEU A 63 -6.29 3.63 -1.45
N LEU A 64 -5.85 2.38 -1.53
CA LEU A 64 -5.64 1.66 -2.78
C LEU A 64 -6.71 0.59 -2.89
N GLN A 65 -7.89 0.94 -3.42
CA GLN A 65 -8.99 -0.01 -3.53
C GLN A 65 -8.58 -1.29 -4.29
N GLU A 66 -9.16 -2.43 -3.92
CA GLU A 66 -8.83 -3.75 -4.47
C GLU A 66 -8.77 -3.75 -6.01
N ASP A 67 -9.77 -3.16 -6.67
CA ASP A 67 -9.82 -3.06 -8.14
C ASP A 67 -8.60 -2.35 -8.72
N PHE A 68 -8.13 -1.28 -8.06
CA PHE A 68 -6.95 -0.56 -8.50
C PHE A 68 -5.67 -1.37 -8.26
N GLN A 69 -5.58 -2.10 -7.14
CA GLN A 69 -4.47 -3.02 -6.88
C GLN A 69 -4.42 -4.13 -7.94
N ARG A 70 -5.57 -4.73 -8.28
CA ARG A 70 -5.68 -5.76 -9.33
C ARG A 70 -5.26 -5.21 -10.68
N TRP A 71 -5.79 -4.03 -11.05
CA TRP A 71 -5.39 -3.34 -12.27
C TRP A 71 -3.87 -3.09 -12.31
N LEU A 72 -3.24 -2.66 -11.21
CA LEU A 72 -1.78 -2.51 -11.14
C LEU A 72 -1.05 -3.83 -11.38
N THR A 73 -1.52 -4.94 -10.81
CA THR A 73 -0.89 -6.24 -11.00
C THR A 73 -1.03 -6.75 -12.43
N GLU A 74 -2.20 -6.57 -13.07
CA GLU A 74 -2.46 -6.97 -14.45
C GLU A 74 -1.64 -6.18 -15.47
N ASN A 75 -1.39 -4.90 -15.19
CA ASN A 75 -0.62 -4.00 -16.05
C ASN A 75 0.88 -3.96 -15.71
N SER A 76 1.35 -4.81 -14.78
CA SER A 76 2.76 -4.88 -14.39
C SER A 76 3.36 -6.26 -14.69
N LYS A 77 4.68 -6.40 -14.46
CA LYS A 77 5.39 -7.68 -14.63
C LYS A 77 5.22 -8.63 -13.44
N THR A 78 4.27 -8.35 -12.55
CA THR A 78 4.03 -9.15 -11.34
C THR A 78 3.49 -10.52 -11.73
N LYS A 79 4.20 -11.58 -11.35
CA LYS A 79 3.81 -12.97 -11.67
C LYS A 79 3.12 -13.68 -10.52
N GLU A 80 3.24 -13.16 -9.31
CA GLU A 80 2.67 -13.76 -8.11
C GLU A 80 1.90 -12.71 -7.33
N VAL A 81 0.63 -13.02 -7.06
CA VAL A 81 -0.26 -12.17 -6.28
C VAL A 81 -0.76 -12.99 -5.09
N LYS A 82 -0.67 -12.42 -3.89
CA LYS A 82 -1.27 -12.94 -2.66
C LYS A 82 -2.43 -12.04 -2.26
N LEU A 83 -3.41 -12.59 -1.57
CA LEU A 83 -4.55 -11.84 -1.03
C LEU A 83 -4.59 -12.07 0.47
N ILE A 84 -4.71 -10.98 1.24
CA ILE A 84 -5.02 -11.02 2.65
C ILE A 84 -6.43 -10.46 2.80
N LEU A 85 -7.35 -11.31 3.24
CA LEU A 85 -8.76 -10.97 3.40
C LEU A 85 -8.98 -10.16 4.69
N GLY A 86 -9.84 -9.14 4.61
CA GLY A 86 -10.13 -8.22 5.71
C GLY A 86 -8.97 -7.28 6.05
N ALA A 87 -8.01 -7.10 5.13
CA ALA A 87 -6.85 -6.26 5.39
C ALA A 87 -7.07 -4.82 4.92
N ASP A 88 -6.82 -3.86 5.81
CA ASP A 88 -6.67 -2.45 5.45
C ASP A 88 -5.28 -2.13 4.88
N HIS A 89 -5.05 -0.85 4.58
CA HIS A 89 -3.77 -0.35 4.06
C HIS A 89 -2.58 -0.64 4.99
N MET A 90 -2.83 -0.78 6.29
CA MET A 90 -1.83 -0.96 7.33
C MET A 90 -1.77 -2.43 7.76
N VAL A 91 -1.80 -3.34 6.78
CA VAL A 91 -1.80 -4.81 6.97
C VAL A 91 -0.77 -5.33 7.96
N MET A 92 0.39 -4.69 8.06
CA MET A 92 1.47 -5.06 8.99
C MET A 92 1.14 -4.84 10.47
N LEU A 93 0.15 -3.99 10.77
CA LEU A 93 -0.30 -3.66 12.13
C LEU A 93 -1.55 -4.43 12.53
N LEU A 94 -2.23 -5.07 11.58
CA LEU A 94 -3.43 -5.81 11.86
C LEU A 94 -3.13 -6.98 12.78
N SER A 95 -3.91 -7.09 13.84
CA SER A 95 -4.00 -8.30 14.65
C SER A 95 -5.00 -9.25 13.98
N LEU A 96 -4.72 -9.71 12.75
CA LEU A 96 -5.56 -10.73 12.13
C LEU A 96 -5.38 -12.02 12.93
N PRO A 97 -6.46 -12.61 13.50
CA PRO A 97 -6.35 -13.84 14.27
C PRO A 97 -6.01 -15.05 13.39
N ASN A 98 -6.12 -14.93 12.06
CA ASN A 98 -5.88 -16.03 11.12
C ASN A 98 -5.19 -15.52 9.84
N CYS A 99 -3.87 -15.56 9.80
CA CYS A 99 -3.12 -15.93 8.60
C CYS A 99 -2.80 -17.43 8.69
#